data_AF-A0A3C1UJJ4-F1
#
_entry.id   AF-A0A3C1UJJ4-F1
#
_cell.length_a   1.000
_cell.length_b   1.000
_cell.length_c   1.000
_cell.angle_alpha   90.00
_cell.angle_beta   90.00
_cell.angle_gamma   90.00
#
_symmetry.space_group_name_H-M   'P 1'
#
loop_
_entity.id
_entity.type
_entity.pdbx_description
1 polymer ?
#
loop_
_entity_poly.entity_id
_entity_poly.type
_entity_poly.pdbx_seq_one_letter_code
_entity_poly.pdbx_strand_id
1 'polypeptide(L)'
;EKPAEELYDLEYDPDEVKNLVESPSHRSVLKRFRKVHQHWVLETRDLGFLPEGEIHARGGDKTPYEMGQDRANYNLEAIFETAQMAAGRDEVSIPGLLDALKSDDSAIRYWGALGFLIRGESAVQQNKSPLLQALKDESPYVRALAGEALGRFTEGHLDNVLETLVGASNMAEDGVFPAMYSLNALQMLGGKAVSVRDQIKALPRKSAKQLGRIGGYVPRLLEKLNEDLSH
;
A
#
# COMPACT_ATOMS: atom_id res chain seq x y z
N GLU A 1 -11.27 -6.28 -14.84
CA GLU A 1 -10.15 -6.12 -13.88
C GLU A 1 -8.87 -5.93 -14.69
N LYS A 2 -7.96 -5.03 -14.29
CA LYS A 2 -6.69 -4.85 -15.02
C LYS A 2 -5.75 -6.04 -14.75
N PRO A 3 -5.02 -6.54 -15.76
CA PRO A 3 -4.09 -7.65 -15.59
C PRO A 3 -2.94 -7.28 -14.64
N ALA A 4 -2.28 -8.29 -14.07
CA ALA A 4 -1.14 -8.11 -13.16
C ALA A 4 0.13 -7.63 -13.88
N GLU A 5 0.27 -7.97 -15.16
CA GLU A 5 1.40 -7.61 -16.01
C GLU A 5 0.90 -7.41 -17.44
N GLU A 6 1.55 -6.52 -18.17
CA GLU A 6 1.24 -6.21 -19.57
C GLU A 6 2.53 -6.20 -20.40
N LEU A 7 2.46 -6.71 -21.62
CA LEU A 7 3.54 -6.70 -22.59
C LEU A 7 2.95 -6.31 -23.95
N TYR A 8 3.47 -5.26 -24.56
CA TYR A 8 3.01 -4.75 -25.85
C TYR A 8 4.13 -4.74 -26.86
N ASP A 9 3.76 -4.92 -28.13
CA ASP A 9 4.65 -4.75 -29.27
C ASP A 9 4.30 -3.42 -29.95
N LEU A 10 5.07 -2.38 -29.65
CA LEU A 10 4.75 -1.01 -30.09
C LEU A 10 4.90 -0.81 -31.60
N GLU A 11 5.56 -1.72 -32.32
CA GLU A 11 5.67 -1.63 -33.79
C GLU A 11 4.36 -2.05 -34.47
N TYR A 12 3.69 -3.08 -33.93
CA TYR A 12 2.46 -3.65 -34.49
C TYR A 12 1.19 -3.31 -33.69
N ASP A 13 1.34 -2.80 -32.47
CA ASP A 13 0.28 -2.38 -31.55
C ASP A 13 0.68 -1.06 -30.84
N PRO A 14 0.76 0.06 -31.57
CA PRO A 14 1.20 1.36 -31.03
C PRO A 14 0.24 1.92 -29.97
N ASP A 15 -1.00 1.46 -29.94
CA ASP A 15 -2.04 1.89 -29.00
C ASP A 15 -2.16 0.94 -27.78
N GLU A 16 -1.25 -0.05 -27.63
CA GLU A 16 -1.15 -0.94 -26.46
C GLU A 16 -2.47 -1.67 -26.12
N VAL A 17 -3.21 -2.08 -27.14
CA VAL A 17 -4.55 -2.69 -26.97
C VAL A 17 -4.44 -4.19 -26.72
N LYS A 18 -3.42 -4.85 -27.26
CA LYS A 18 -3.26 -6.31 -27.24
C LYS A 18 -2.14 -6.72 -26.30
N ASN A 19 -2.50 -7.05 -25.06
CA ASN A 19 -1.55 -7.61 -24.09
C ASN A 19 -1.02 -9.00 -24.55
N LEU A 20 0.30 -9.13 -24.66
CA LEU A 20 1.04 -10.31 -25.13
C LEU A 20 1.60 -11.18 -24.00
N VAL A 21 1.29 -10.93 -22.73
CA VAL A 21 1.85 -11.69 -21.58
C VAL A 21 1.62 -13.20 -21.70
N GLU A 22 0.45 -13.62 -22.20
CA GLU A 22 0.11 -15.04 -22.39
C GLU A 22 0.59 -15.61 -23.74
N SER A 23 1.22 -14.79 -24.59
CA SER A 23 1.61 -15.19 -25.93
C SER A 23 2.79 -16.18 -25.92
N PRO A 24 2.62 -17.41 -26.45
CA PRO A 24 3.69 -18.40 -26.45
C PRO A 24 4.96 -17.96 -27.19
N SER A 25 4.81 -17.20 -28.27
CA SER A 25 5.93 -16.69 -29.08
C SER A 25 6.72 -15.60 -28.37
N HIS A 26 6.12 -14.88 -27.42
CA HIS A 26 6.75 -13.76 -26.71
C HIS A 26 7.31 -14.15 -25.34
N ARG A 27 7.19 -15.42 -24.92
CA ARG A 27 7.67 -15.87 -23.58
C ARG A 27 9.13 -15.55 -23.32
N SER A 28 10.01 -15.67 -24.32
CA SER A 28 11.44 -15.36 -24.17
C SER A 28 11.67 -13.86 -23.97
N VAL A 29 10.93 -13.01 -24.69
CA VAL A 29 10.97 -11.55 -24.56
C VAL A 29 10.45 -11.12 -23.19
N LEU A 30 9.31 -11.65 -22.75
CA LEU A 30 8.74 -11.39 -21.43
C LEU A 30 9.74 -11.75 -20.32
N LYS A 31 10.33 -12.95 -20.39
CA LYS A 31 11.35 -13.39 -19.42
C LYS A 31 12.58 -12.49 -19.42
N ARG A 32 13.01 -12.00 -20.58
CA ARG A 32 14.12 -11.05 -20.68
C ARG A 32 13.77 -9.71 -20.05
N PHE A 33 12.59 -9.16 -20.33
CA PHE A 33 12.15 -7.88 -19.77
C PHE A 33 11.98 -7.92 -18.25
N ARG A 34 11.40 -9.00 -17.71
CA ARG A 34 11.34 -9.22 -16.25
C ARG A 34 12.72 -9.19 -15.61
N LYS A 35 13.72 -9.83 -16.23
CA LYS A 35 15.11 -9.82 -15.74
C LYS A 35 15.76 -8.44 -15.82
N VAL A 36 15.57 -7.72 -16.92
CA VAL A 36 16.11 -6.35 -17.09
C VAL A 36 15.48 -5.41 -16.07
N HIS A 37 14.17 -5.48 -15.88
CA HIS A 37 13.45 -4.69 -14.88
C HIS A 37 13.94 -4.98 -13.46
N GLN A 38 14.01 -6.27 -13.07
CA GLN A 38 14.54 -6.65 -11.77
C GLN A 38 15.97 -6.15 -11.57
N HIS A 39 16.83 -6.29 -12.58
CA HIS A 39 18.20 -5.79 -12.50
C HIS A 39 18.24 -4.28 -12.27
N TRP A 40 17.45 -3.52 -13.04
CA TRP A 40 17.38 -2.07 -12.92
C TRP A 40 16.88 -1.60 -11.55
N VAL A 41 15.80 -2.21 -11.04
CA VAL A 41 15.26 -1.92 -9.69
C VAL A 41 16.35 -2.12 -8.62
N LEU A 42 17.06 -3.25 -8.68
CA LEU A 42 18.08 -3.59 -7.69
C LEU A 42 19.35 -2.75 -7.82
N GLU A 43 19.73 -2.36 -9.04
CA GLU A 43 20.88 -1.50 -9.33
C GLU A 43 20.62 -0.07 -8.83
N THR A 44 19.45 0.48 -9.15
CA THR A 44 19.10 1.87 -8.82
C THR A 44 18.65 2.08 -7.38
N ARG A 45 18.40 1.00 -6.64
CA ARG A 45 17.85 1.04 -5.27
C ARG A 45 16.51 1.76 -5.23
N ASP A 46 15.62 1.39 -6.14
CA ASP A 46 14.35 2.09 -6.38
C ASP A 46 13.46 2.19 -5.12
N LEU A 47 13.39 3.40 -4.54
CA LEU A 47 12.62 3.68 -3.33
C LEU A 47 11.10 3.57 -3.51
N GLY A 48 10.61 3.44 -4.74
CA GLY A 48 9.18 3.28 -5.04
C GLY A 48 8.54 2.04 -4.38
N PHE A 49 9.35 1.13 -3.86
CA PHE A 49 8.90 -0.04 -3.10
C PHE A 49 8.64 0.24 -1.60
N LEU A 50 8.85 1.47 -1.14
CA LEU A 50 8.53 1.92 0.22
C LEU A 50 7.36 2.92 0.21
N PRO A 51 6.48 2.92 1.21
CA PRO A 51 5.62 4.06 1.47
C PRO A 51 6.48 5.32 1.71
N GLU A 52 6.06 6.46 1.16
CA GLU A 52 6.86 7.69 1.16
C GLU A 52 7.35 8.09 2.57
N GLY A 53 6.52 7.99 3.62
CA GLY A 53 6.97 8.33 4.96
C GLY A 53 7.93 7.32 5.59
N GLU A 54 7.99 6.06 5.10
CA GLU A 54 9.05 5.12 5.50
C GLU A 54 10.41 5.53 4.94
N ILE A 55 10.47 6.16 3.77
CA ILE A 55 11.72 6.69 3.20
C ILE A 55 12.35 7.66 4.19
N HIS A 56 11.55 8.60 4.70
CA HIS A 56 11.99 9.61 5.67
C HIS A 56 12.26 9.00 7.06
N ALA A 57 11.39 8.10 7.53
CA ALA A 57 11.53 7.48 8.85
C ALA A 57 12.77 6.58 8.97
N ARG A 58 13.10 5.81 7.92
CA ARG A 58 14.29 4.96 7.86
C ARG A 58 15.56 5.79 7.64
N GLY A 59 15.47 6.86 6.86
CA GLY A 59 16.60 7.70 6.49
C GLY A 59 17.08 8.61 7.63
N GLY A 60 16.18 9.05 8.51
CA GLY A 60 16.50 10.07 9.52
C GLY A 60 16.97 11.35 8.85
N ASP A 61 18.22 11.76 9.11
CA ASP A 61 18.83 12.94 8.50
C ASP A 61 19.44 12.67 7.11
N LYS A 62 19.46 11.40 6.66
CA LYS A 62 19.98 11.04 5.33
C LYS A 62 19.07 11.54 4.23
N THR A 63 19.66 11.89 3.10
CA THR A 63 18.89 12.11 1.87
C THR A 63 18.23 10.81 1.42
N PRO A 64 17.13 10.85 0.64
CA PRO A 64 16.50 9.65 0.10
C PRO A 64 17.50 8.76 -0.67
N TYR A 65 18.39 9.36 -1.47
CA TYR A 65 19.43 8.62 -2.18
C TYR A 65 20.33 7.84 -1.22
N GLU A 66 20.85 8.47 -0.17
CA GLU A 66 21.70 7.81 0.82
C GLU A 66 20.97 6.72 1.60
N MET A 67 19.68 6.92 1.92
CA MET A 67 18.85 5.87 2.54
C MET A 67 18.67 4.67 1.60
N GLY A 68 18.44 4.90 0.31
CA GLY A 68 18.34 3.82 -0.69
C GLY A 68 19.63 3.00 -0.82
N GLN A 69 20.79 3.62 -0.60
CA GLN A 69 22.08 2.92 -0.59
C GLN A 69 22.36 2.17 0.72
N ASP A 70 21.57 2.41 1.78
CA ASP A 70 21.75 1.77 3.09
C ASP A 70 21.15 0.37 3.14
N ARG A 71 21.95 -0.63 2.78
CA ARG A 71 21.54 -2.04 2.77
C ARG A 71 21.15 -2.61 4.14
N ALA A 72 21.55 -1.97 5.24
CA ALA A 72 21.15 -2.42 6.57
C ALA A 72 19.70 -2.03 6.88
N ASN A 73 19.25 -0.88 6.38
CA ASN A 73 17.91 -0.34 6.64
C ASN A 73 16.95 -0.50 5.44
N TYR A 74 17.46 -0.95 4.29
CA TYR A 74 16.67 -1.14 3.07
C TYR A 74 17.04 -2.42 2.29
N ASN A 75 16.42 -3.52 2.72
CA ASN A 75 16.52 -4.82 2.05
C ASN A 75 15.58 -4.89 0.82
N LEU A 76 15.87 -4.10 -0.23
CA LEU A 76 15.05 -4.05 -1.44
C LEU A 76 14.87 -5.43 -2.09
N GLU A 77 15.86 -6.30 -2.00
CA GLU A 77 15.82 -7.63 -2.58
C GLU A 77 14.60 -8.41 -2.04
N ALA A 78 14.43 -8.48 -0.72
CA ALA A 78 13.28 -9.13 -0.09
C ALA A 78 11.97 -8.34 -0.25
N ILE A 79 12.04 -7.01 -0.20
CA ILE A 79 10.86 -6.14 -0.40
C ILE A 79 10.32 -6.32 -1.82
N PHE A 80 11.19 -6.32 -2.83
CA PHE A 80 10.84 -6.51 -4.23
C PHE A 80 10.24 -7.90 -4.46
N GLU A 81 10.83 -8.95 -3.91
CA GLU A 81 10.26 -10.30 -4.00
C GLU A 81 8.83 -10.35 -3.42
N THR A 82 8.61 -9.72 -2.27
CA THR A 82 7.29 -9.64 -1.63
C THR A 82 6.31 -8.81 -2.47
N ALA A 83 6.76 -7.71 -3.07
CA ALA A 83 5.97 -6.90 -3.97
C ALA A 83 5.53 -7.68 -5.23
N GLN A 84 6.42 -8.51 -5.78
CA GLN A 84 6.10 -9.38 -6.91
C GLN A 84 5.04 -10.43 -6.52
N MET A 85 5.13 -11.03 -5.33
CA MET A 85 4.07 -11.91 -4.79
C MET A 85 2.74 -11.17 -4.64
N ALA A 86 2.77 -9.95 -4.11
CA ALA A 86 1.57 -9.13 -3.94
C ALA A 86 0.92 -8.83 -5.31
N ALA A 87 1.69 -8.37 -6.29
CA ALA A 87 1.22 -7.99 -7.62
C ALA A 87 0.73 -9.17 -8.47
N GLY A 88 1.30 -10.37 -8.29
CA GLY A 88 1.00 -11.55 -9.11
C GLY A 88 -0.44 -12.08 -9.00
N ARG A 89 -1.16 -11.75 -7.91
CA ARG A 89 -2.57 -12.15 -7.65
C ARG A 89 -2.85 -13.66 -7.62
N ASP A 90 -1.85 -14.51 -7.73
CA ASP A 90 -2.01 -15.95 -7.63
C ASP A 90 -2.24 -16.41 -6.18
N GLU A 91 -2.95 -17.53 -6.03
CA GLU A 91 -3.20 -18.17 -4.74
C GLU A 91 -1.96 -18.86 -4.17
N VAL A 92 -1.02 -19.27 -5.04
CA VAL A 92 0.22 -19.95 -4.64
C VAL A 92 1.11 -19.05 -3.77
N SER A 93 1.01 -17.74 -3.93
CA SER A 93 1.72 -16.74 -3.14
C SER A 93 1.09 -16.46 -1.76
N ILE A 94 -0.11 -16.97 -1.46
CA ILE A 94 -0.80 -16.71 -0.17
C ILE A 94 0.07 -17.08 1.04
N PRO A 95 0.69 -18.28 1.11
CA PRO A 95 1.58 -18.63 2.23
C PRO A 95 2.74 -17.64 2.38
N GLY A 96 3.34 -17.20 1.27
CA GLY A 96 4.41 -16.20 1.30
C GLY A 96 3.95 -14.84 1.83
N LEU A 97 2.75 -14.40 1.47
CA LEU A 97 2.15 -13.17 2.02
C LEU A 97 1.82 -13.29 3.51
N LEU A 98 1.39 -14.46 3.97
CA LEU A 98 1.16 -14.72 5.39
C LEU A 98 2.46 -14.67 6.21
N ASP A 99 3.56 -15.12 5.63
CA ASP A 99 4.87 -15.02 6.28
C ASP A 99 5.43 -13.60 6.20
N ALA A 100 5.18 -12.88 5.09
CA ALA A 100 5.53 -11.46 4.96
C ALA A 100 4.88 -10.60 6.06
N LEU A 101 3.63 -10.88 6.45
CA LEU A 101 2.94 -10.18 7.56
C LEU A 101 3.63 -10.35 8.92
N LYS A 102 4.56 -11.31 9.08
CA LYS A 102 5.30 -11.58 10.32
C LYS A 102 6.74 -11.07 10.27
N SER A 103 7.15 -10.44 9.18
CA SER A 103 8.51 -9.94 8.98
C SER A 103 8.86 -8.86 10.00
N ASP A 104 10.13 -8.80 10.41
CA ASP A 104 10.66 -7.69 11.21
C ASP A 104 10.68 -6.36 10.41
N ASP A 105 10.77 -6.43 9.08
CA ASP A 105 10.77 -5.27 8.19
C ASP A 105 9.34 -4.82 7.84
N SER A 106 9.00 -3.57 8.15
CA SER A 106 7.66 -3.00 7.93
C SER A 106 7.24 -2.90 6.47
N ALA A 107 8.18 -2.76 5.53
CA ALA A 107 7.89 -2.70 4.11
C ALA A 107 7.51 -4.08 3.56
N ILE A 108 8.11 -5.15 4.08
CA ILE A 108 7.70 -6.52 3.76
C ILE A 108 6.29 -6.77 4.30
N ARG A 109 6.00 -6.37 5.55
CA ARG A 109 4.64 -6.47 6.10
C ARG A 109 3.62 -5.65 5.29
N TYR A 110 4.02 -4.46 4.83
CA TYR A 110 3.21 -3.58 3.98
C TYR A 110 2.81 -4.29 2.69
N TRP A 111 3.78 -4.88 1.96
CA TRP A 111 3.48 -5.65 0.75
C TRP A 111 2.67 -6.91 1.02
N GLY A 112 2.87 -7.56 2.18
CA GLY A 112 2.03 -8.65 2.65
C GLY A 112 0.56 -8.26 2.76
N ALA A 113 0.27 -7.17 3.48
CA ALA A 113 -1.10 -6.65 3.64
C ALA A 113 -1.70 -6.18 2.31
N LEU A 114 -0.91 -5.48 1.48
CA LEU A 114 -1.34 -5.01 0.16
C LEU A 114 -1.67 -6.19 -0.77
N GLY A 115 -0.91 -7.28 -0.70
CA GLY A 115 -1.16 -8.49 -1.48
C GLY A 115 -2.54 -9.11 -1.21
N PHE A 116 -3.02 -9.05 0.04
CA PHE A 116 -4.38 -9.45 0.40
C PHE A 116 -5.42 -8.47 -0.12
N LEU A 117 -5.20 -7.16 0.06
CA LEU A 117 -6.11 -6.13 -0.44
C LEU A 117 -6.31 -6.24 -1.97
N ILE A 118 -5.23 -6.44 -2.72
CA ILE A 118 -5.25 -6.60 -4.18
C ILE A 118 -6.06 -7.83 -4.61
N ARG A 119 -5.94 -8.95 -3.89
CA ARG A 119 -6.68 -10.20 -4.19
C ARG A 119 -8.16 -10.13 -3.82
N GLY A 120 -8.54 -9.16 -3.01
CA GLY A 120 -9.94 -8.86 -2.71
C GLY A 120 -10.62 -9.87 -1.79
N GLU A 121 -11.94 -9.98 -1.95
CA GLU A 121 -12.84 -10.53 -0.94
C GLU A 121 -12.49 -11.95 -0.50
N SER A 122 -12.31 -12.87 -1.45
CA SER A 122 -12.04 -14.28 -1.14
C SER A 122 -10.77 -14.44 -0.29
N ALA A 123 -9.67 -13.79 -0.69
CA ALA A 123 -8.40 -13.88 0.02
C ALA A 123 -8.48 -13.26 1.42
N VAL A 124 -9.14 -12.11 1.56
CA VAL A 124 -9.32 -11.44 2.86
C VAL A 124 -10.21 -12.26 3.79
N GLN A 125 -11.32 -12.80 3.28
CA GLN A 125 -12.27 -13.59 4.08
C GLN A 125 -11.64 -14.86 4.63
N GLN A 126 -10.77 -15.52 3.86
CA GLN A 126 -10.04 -16.71 4.30
C GLN A 126 -8.90 -16.40 5.28
N ASN A 127 -8.36 -15.18 5.25
CA ASN A 127 -7.19 -14.77 6.03
C ASN A 127 -7.49 -13.61 7.00
N LYS A 128 -8.72 -13.56 7.54
CA LYS A 128 -9.15 -12.50 8.46
C LYS A 128 -8.26 -12.38 9.69
N SER A 129 -7.91 -13.51 10.33
CA SER A 129 -7.20 -13.48 11.62
C SER A 129 -5.81 -12.83 11.51
N PRO A 130 -4.96 -13.18 10.52
CA PRO A 130 -3.72 -12.43 10.27
C PRO A 130 -3.93 -10.93 10.00
N LEU A 131 -4.95 -10.56 9.23
CA LEU A 131 -5.24 -9.14 8.94
C LEU A 131 -5.75 -8.40 10.18
N LEU A 132 -6.53 -9.05 11.05
CA LEU A 132 -6.96 -8.48 12.33
C LEU A 132 -5.78 -8.26 13.28
N GLN A 133 -4.75 -9.11 13.22
CA GLN A 133 -3.51 -8.88 13.93
C GLN A 133 -2.74 -7.68 13.34
N ALA A 134 -2.72 -7.55 12.01
CA ALA A 134 -2.09 -6.43 11.31
C ALA A 134 -2.75 -5.06 11.58
N LEU A 135 -3.99 -5.00 12.07
CA LEU A 135 -4.57 -3.76 12.61
C LEU A 135 -3.80 -3.20 13.81
N LYS A 136 -3.01 -4.04 14.49
CA LYS A 136 -2.18 -3.68 15.65
C LYS A 136 -0.70 -3.51 15.28
N ASP A 137 -0.38 -3.49 13.99
CA ASP A 137 1.00 -3.35 13.52
C ASP A 137 1.60 -2.02 13.97
N GLU A 138 2.91 -2.00 14.22
CA GLU A 138 3.64 -0.78 14.56
C GLU A 138 3.63 0.23 13.41
N SER A 139 3.67 -0.24 12.16
CA SER A 139 3.63 0.61 10.97
C SER A 139 2.20 1.07 10.68
N PRO A 140 1.96 2.40 10.62
CA PRO A 140 0.63 2.92 10.26
C PRO A 140 0.22 2.53 8.84
N TYR A 141 1.18 2.29 7.93
CA TYR A 141 0.90 1.87 6.57
C TYR A 141 0.33 0.45 6.50
N VAL A 142 0.85 -0.45 7.33
CA VAL A 142 0.33 -1.82 7.47
C VAL A 142 -1.07 -1.78 8.08
N ARG A 143 -1.27 -0.99 9.14
CA ARG A 143 -2.59 -0.80 9.76
C ARG A 143 -3.62 -0.26 8.75
N ALA A 144 -3.24 0.73 7.93
CA ALA A 144 -4.12 1.32 6.92
C ALA A 144 -4.57 0.28 5.88
N LEU A 145 -3.65 -0.52 5.35
CA LEU A 145 -3.97 -1.56 4.37
C LEU A 145 -4.80 -2.70 4.96
N ALA A 146 -4.47 -3.14 6.18
CA ALA A 146 -5.26 -4.15 6.89
C ALA A 146 -6.68 -3.65 7.16
N GLY A 147 -6.81 -2.39 7.59
CA GLY A 147 -8.08 -1.72 7.81
C GLY A 147 -8.90 -1.58 6.54
N GLU A 148 -8.29 -1.16 5.44
CA GLU A 148 -8.97 -1.09 4.15
C GLU A 148 -9.45 -2.48 3.71
N ALA A 149 -8.58 -3.49 3.74
CA ALA A 149 -8.90 -4.84 3.30
C ALA A 149 -10.08 -5.41 4.12
N LEU A 150 -10.01 -5.34 5.44
CA LEU A 150 -11.06 -5.84 6.33
C LEU A 150 -12.35 -5.03 6.19
N GLY A 151 -12.27 -3.70 6.14
CA GLY A 151 -13.45 -2.84 6.06
C GLY A 151 -14.21 -2.98 4.74
N ARG A 152 -13.49 -3.16 3.63
CA ARG A 152 -14.11 -3.38 2.31
C ARG A 152 -14.73 -4.76 2.19
N PHE A 153 -14.04 -5.78 2.69
CA PHE A 153 -14.35 -7.16 2.34
C PHE A 153 -14.86 -8.02 3.49
N THR A 154 -15.12 -7.46 4.66
CA THR A 154 -15.70 -8.20 5.79
C THR A 154 -16.81 -7.40 6.47
N GLU A 155 -17.69 -8.14 7.15
CA GLU A 155 -18.85 -7.60 7.88
C GLU A 155 -18.63 -7.58 9.41
N GLY A 156 -17.46 -8.01 9.89
CA GLY A 156 -17.13 -8.10 11.31
C GLY A 156 -15.98 -7.18 11.69
N HIS A 157 -15.95 -6.73 12.96
CA HIS A 157 -14.89 -5.87 13.51
C HIS A 157 -14.79 -4.48 12.86
N LEU A 158 -15.88 -3.99 12.24
CA LEU A 158 -15.90 -2.66 11.63
C LEU A 158 -15.51 -1.56 12.63
N ASP A 159 -15.98 -1.64 13.87
CA ASP A 159 -15.60 -0.68 14.92
C ASP A 159 -14.08 -0.62 15.12
N ASN A 160 -13.42 -1.78 15.24
CA ASN A 160 -11.96 -1.86 15.37
C ASN A 160 -11.24 -1.31 14.13
N VAL A 161 -11.76 -1.60 12.93
CA VAL A 161 -11.22 -1.09 11.67
C VAL A 161 -11.29 0.43 11.63
N LEU A 162 -12.47 1.00 11.92
CA LEU A 162 -12.70 2.43 11.88
C LEU A 162 -11.90 3.15 12.96
N GLU A 163 -11.84 2.61 14.18
CA GLU A 163 -11.00 3.14 15.27
C GLU A 163 -9.52 3.18 14.85
N THR A 164 -9.02 2.09 14.26
CA THR A 164 -7.63 2.00 13.78
C THR A 164 -7.34 3.04 12.70
N LEU A 165 -8.22 3.16 11.70
CA LEU A 165 -8.03 4.07 10.58
C LEU A 165 -8.15 5.55 11.01
N VAL A 166 -9.12 5.89 11.86
CA VAL A 166 -9.24 7.26 12.40
C VAL A 166 -8.04 7.60 13.29
N GLY A 167 -7.62 6.67 14.15
CA GLY A 167 -6.45 6.84 15.00
C GLY A 167 -5.18 7.14 14.21
N ALA A 168 -4.96 6.45 13.08
CA ALA A 168 -3.83 6.67 12.19
C ALA A 168 -4.03 7.82 11.17
N SER A 169 -5.12 8.59 11.28
CA SER A 169 -5.43 9.73 10.41
C SER A 169 -4.99 11.09 11.00
N ASN A 170 -4.35 11.10 12.17
CA ASN A 170 -3.96 12.32 12.86
C ASN A 170 -2.62 12.88 12.34
N MET A 171 -2.68 13.82 11.39
CA MET A 171 -1.46 14.41 10.81
C MET A 171 -0.59 15.21 11.80
N ALA A 172 -1.14 15.63 12.95
CA ALA A 172 -0.37 16.34 13.96
C ALA A 172 0.50 15.37 14.77
N GLU A 173 0.00 14.16 15.01
CA GLU A 173 0.67 13.11 15.77
C GLU A 173 1.54 12.24 14.85
N ASP A 174 0.91 11.55 13.90
CA ASP A 174 1.54 10.55 13.01
C ASP A 174 2.28 11.17 11.82
N GLY A 175 1.95 12.41 11.47
CA GLY A 175 2.49 13.10 10.30
C GLY A 175 1.64 12.94 9.04
N VAL A 176 2.04 13.64 7.99
CA VAL A 176 1.21 13.84 6.79
C VAL A 176 0.99 12.53 6.01
N PHE A 177 2.03 11.71 5.81
CA PHE A 177 1.94 10.52 4.99
C PHE A 177 1.07 9.41 5.61
N PRO A 178 1.27 9.00 6.88
CA PRO A 178 0.37 8.05 7.53
C PRO A 178 -1.09 8.51 7.49
N ALA A 179 -1.33 9.79 7.78
CA ALA A 179 -2.67 10.35 7.77
C ALA A 179 -3.33 10.26 6.39
N MET A 180 -2.59 10.55 5.31
CA MET A 180 -3.10 10.41 3.94
C MET A 180 -3.49 8.97 3.60
N TYR A 181 -2.68 7.98 4.00
CA TYR A 181 -2.97 6.57 3.75
C TYR A 181 -4.25 6.13 4.46
N SER A 182 -4.38 6.46 5.75
CA SER A 182 -5.54 6.08 6.55
C SER A 182 -6.83 6.78 6.11
N LEU A 183 -6.75 8.05 5.70
CA LEU A 183 -7.90 8.78 5.14
C LEU A 183 -8.34 8.23 3.78
N ASN A 184 -7.40 7.82 2.93
CA ASN A 184 -7.74 7.15 1.67
C ASN A 184 -8.43 5.80 1.94
N ALA A 185 -7.94 5.03 2.91
CA ALA A 185 -8.59 3.78 3.33
C ALA A 185 -10.03 4.03 3.81
N LEU A 186 -10.26 5.05 4.65
CA LEU A 186 -11.59 5.46 5.09
C LEU A 186 -12.49 5.85 3.91
N GLN A 187 -11.94 6.54 2.91
CA GLN A 187 -12.69 6.86 1.69
C GLN A 187 -13.10 5.60 0.93
N MET A 188 -12.22 4.59 0.85
CA MET A 188 -12.54 3.32 0.18
C MET A 188 -13.61 2.50 0.92
N LEU A 189 -13.84 2.74 2.21
CA LEU A 189 -14.93 2.14 2.98
C LEU A 189 -16.30 2.78 2.69
N GLY A 190 -16.32 4.00 2.12
CA GLY A 190 -17.55 4.71 1.76
C GLY A 190 -18.53 4.83 2.92
N GLY A 191 -19.79 4.44 2.71
CA GLY A 191 -20.86 4.50 3.71
C GLY A 191 -20.57 3.76 5.02
N LYS A 192 -19.65 2.78 5.02
CA LYS A 192 -19.23 2.08 6.24
C LYS A 192 -18.50 3.01 7.22
N ALA A 193 -17.94 4.14 6.77
CA ALA A 193 -17.26 5.12 7.63
C ALA A 193 -18.18 6.21 8.23
N VAL A 194 -19.50 6.18 7.94
CA VAL A 194 -20.45 7.20 8.42
C VAL A 194 -20.49 7.29 9.96
N SER A 195 -20.36 6.14 10.66
CA SER A 195 -20.39 6.10 12.12
C SER A 195 -19.25 6.88 12.80
N VAL A 196 -18.14 7.12 12.10
CA VAL A 196 -16.99 7.88 12.60
C VAL A 196 -16.83 9.27 11.98
N ARG A 197 -17.85 9.76 11.27
CA ARG A 197 -17.83 11.09 10.61
C ARG A 197 -17.45 12.22 11.55
N ASP A 198 -17.97 12.25 12.77
CA ASP A 198 -17.68 13.35 13.69
C ASP A 198 -16.25 13.29 14.25
N GLN A 199 -15.68 12.08 14.37
CA GLN A 199 -14.26 11.92 14.69
C GLN A 199 -13.38 12.41 13.53
N ILE A 200 -13.74 12.10 12.29
CA ILE A 200 -13.04 12.59 11.08
C ILE A 200 -13.08 14.12 11.02
N LYS A 201 -14.22 14.76 11.34
CA LYS A 201 -14.34 16.23 11.40
C LYS A 201 -13.43 16.86 12.45
N ALA A 202 -13.19 16.15 13.55
CA ALA A 202 -12.37 16.63 14.66
C ALA A 202 -10.85 16.51 14.39
N LEU A 203 -10.44 15.77 13.35
CA LEU A 203 -9.02 15.60 13.02
C LEU A 203 -8.35 16.94 12.66
N PRO A 204 -7.09 17.14 13.07
CA PRO A 204 -6.38 18.38 12.82
C PRO A 204 -6.12 18.58 11.33
N ARG A 205 -6.33 19.81 10.86
CA ARG A 205 -6.06 20.24 9.47
C ARG A 205 -4.71 20.94 9.30
N LYS A 206 -3.92 20.99 10.37
CA LYS A 206 -2.61 21.62 10.41
C LYS A 206 -1.71 20.79 11.31
N SER A 207 -0.41 20.83 11.05
CA SER A 207 0.60 20.14 11.85
C SER A 207 1.81 21.05 12.00
N ALA A 208 2.52 21.00 13.12
CA ALA A 208 3.82 21.66 13.23
C ALA A 208 4.86 21.02 12.29
N LYS A 209 4.65 19.75 11.92
CA LYS A 209 5.45 18.98 10.96
C LYS A 209 5.00 19.18 9.51
N GLN A 210 4.40 20.33 9.17
CA GLN A 210 3.80 20.53 7.85
C GLN A 210 4.86 20.56 6.75
N LEU A 211 4.81 19.56 5.85
CA LEU A 211 5.77 19.38 4.74
C LEU A 211 5.43 20.26 3.53
N GLY A 212 5.51 21.58 3.70
CA GLY A 212 5.28 22.55 2.62
C GLY A 212 3.96 22.29 1.86
N ARG A 213 4.03 22.15 0.52
CA ARG A 213 2.86 21.85 -0.33
C ARG A 213 2.16 20.52 0.02
N ILE A 214 2.92 19.51 0.47
CA ILE A 214 2.37 18.18 0.78
C ILE A 214 1.45 18.25 2.00
N GLY A 215 1.73 19.16 2.94
CA GLY A 215 0.87 19.41 4.09
C GLY A 215 -0.56 19.85 3.73
N GLY A 216 -0.81 20.32 2.50
CA GLY A 216 -2.14 20.70 2.03
C GLY A 216 -3.02 19.52 1.55
N TYR A 217 -2.49 18.30 1.44
CA TYR A 217 -3.29 17.14 1.00
C TYR A 217 -4.25 16.65 2.08
N VAL A 218 -3.80 16.50 3.33
CA VAL A 218 -4.66 16.02 4.43
C VAL A 218 -5.91 16.89 4.61
N PRO A 219 -5.82 18.25 4.65
CA PRO A 219 -7.02 19.09 4.74
C PRO A 219 -8.01 18.90 3.59
N ARG A 220 -7.50 18.73 2.35
CA ARG A 220 -8.33 18.48 1.16
C ARG A 220 -9.01 17.11 1.21
N LEU A 221 -8.30 16.08 1.67
CA LEU A 221 -8.88 14.75 1.89
C LEU A 221 -9.96 14.79 2.97
N LEU A 222 -9.71 15.49 4.08
CA LEU A 222 -10.71 15.67 5.14
C LEU A 222 -11.94 16.43 4.64
N GLU A 223 -11.77 17.48 3.84
CA GLU A 223 -12.88 18.21 3.21
C GLU A 223 -13.71 17.26 2.33
N LYS A 224 -13.07 16.56 1.41
CA LYS A 224 -13.73 15.61 0.51
C LYS A 224 -14.45 14.49 1.25
N LEU A 225 -13.80 13.86 2.23
CA LEU A 225 -14.38 12.77 3.00
C LEU A 225 -15.59 13.25 3.83
N ASN A 226 -15.55 14.48 4.35
CA ASN A 226 -16.68 15.06 5.05
C ASN A 226 -17.87 15.32 4.13
N GLU A 227 -17.64 15.75 2.89
CA GLU A 227 -18.69 15.87 1.87
C GLU A 227 -19.29 14.50 1.54
N ASP A 228 -18.43 13.50 1.26
CA ASP A 228 -18.85 12.15 0.89
C ASP A 228 -19.67 11.45 1.97
N LEU A 229 -19.35 11.68 3.25
CA LEU A 229 -20.07 11.12 4.40
C LEU A 229 -21.29 11.94 4.85
N SER A 230 -21.60 13.04 4.17
CA SER A 230 -22.77 13.89 4.47
C SER A 230 -24.02 13.53 3.66
N HIS A 231 -23.87 12.67 2.65
CA HIS A 231 -24.92 12.23 1.73
C HIS A 231 -25.23 10.75 1.93
#